data_AF-A0A7W0R7M1-F1
#
_entry.id   AF-A0A7W0R7M1-F1
#
_cell.length_a   1.000
_cell.length_b   1.000
_cell.length_c   1.000
_cell.angle_alpha   90.00
_cell.angle_beta   90.00
_cell.angle_gamma   90.00
#
_symmetry.space_group_name_H-M   'P 1'
#
loop_
_entity.id
_entity.type
_entity.pdbx_description
1 polymer ?
#
loop_
_entity_poly.entity_id
_entity_poly.type
_entity_poly.pdbx_seq_one_letter_code
_entity_poly.pdbx_strand_id
1 'polypeptide(L)'
;MPLRAELYCFFCGHGCGDVLVPTRGRKPTPEQLRVAYAAVAESIAPAWDEAGQPGCPRCGGQLFLERYGQEAAPRRPERLRRAS
;
A
#
# COMPACT_ATOMS: atom_id res chain seq x y z
N MET A 1 14.41 -2.58 -5.23
CA MET A 1 13.49 -3.69 -4.84
C MET A 1 12.14 -3.05 -4.55
N PRO A 2 11.01 -3.66 -4.92
CA PRO A 2 9.71 -3.09 -4.60
C PRO A 2 9.56 -2.94 -3.07
N LEU A 3 8.88 -1.87 -2.65
CA LEU A 3 8.55 -1.63 -1.25
C LEU A 3 7.09 -1.99 -1.02
N ARG A 4 6.81 -2.61 0.12
CA ARG A 4 5.42 -2.75 0.58
C ARG A 4 5.01 -1.47 1.27
N ALA A 5 3.86 -0.92 0.90
CA ALA A 5 3.36 0.36 1.42
C ALA A 5 1.86 0.29 1.69
N GLU A 6 1.41 0.90 2.78
CA GLU A 6 0.00 1.03 3.14
C GLU A 6 -0.36 2.49 3.44
N LEU A 7 -1.50 2.93 2.90
CA LEU A 7 -2.13 4.20 3.24
C LEU A 7 -3.18 4.00 4.32
N TYR A 8 -3.14 4.85 5.34
CA TYR A 8 -4.00 4.77 6.51
C TYR A 8 -4.68 6.10 6.83
N CYS A 9 -5.93 6.04 7.24
CA CYS A 9 -6.71 7.18 7.69
C CYS A 9 -6.72 7.26 9.21
N PHE A 10 -6.00 8.23 9.79
CA PHE A 10 -6.03 8.46 11.25
C PHE A 10 -7.36 8.99 11.77
N PHE A 11 -8.24 9.49 10.89
CA PHE A 11 -9.56 10.00 11.31
C PHE A 11 -10.57 8.88 11.56
N CYS A 12 -10.67 7.88 10.68
CA CYS A 12 -11.63 6.77 10.82
C CYS A 12 -10.99 5.41 11.13
N GLY A 13 -9.66 5.34 11.19
CA GLY A 13 -8.91 4.13 11.52
C GLY A 13 -8.86 3.07 10.41
N HIS A 14 -9.04 3.47 9.15
CA HIS A 14 -9.12 2.54 8.02
C HIS A 14 -7.86 2.57 7.15
N GLY A 15 -7.32 1.39 6.85
CA GLY A 15 -6.26 1.18 5.88
C GLY A 15 -6.79 0.84 4.48
N CYS A 16 -6.12 1.33 3.44
CA CYS A 16 -6.41 1.02 2.04
C CYS A 16 -5.80 -0.30 1.56
N GLY A 17 -5.17 -1.06 2.46
CA GLY A 17 -4.48 -2.32 2.17
C GLY A 17 -3.07 -2.11 1.62
N ASP A 18 -2.21 -3.12 1.82
CA ASP A 18 -0.83 -3.09 1.34
C ASP A 18 -0.75 -3.19 -0.20
N VAL A 19 0.08 -2.32 -0.79
CA VAL A 19 0.47 -2.39 -2.21
C VAL A 19 1.98 -2.60 -2.36
N LEU A 20 2.38 -3.25 -3.45
CA LEU A 20 3.78 -3.33 -3.86
C LEU A 20 4.13 -2.16 -4.77
N VAL A 21 5.02 -1.29 -4.31
CA VAL A 21 5.42 -0.08 -5.03
C VAL A 21 6.79 -0.29 -5.66
N PRO A 22 6.92 -0.27 -7.01
CA PRO A 22 8.21 -0.31 -7.68
C PRO A 22 8.99 0.99 -7.39
N THR A 23 10.03 0.91 -6.57
CA THR A 23 10.88 2.08 -6.29
C THR A 23 12.34 1.70 -6.12
N ARG A 24 13.21 2.68 -6.38
CA ARG A 24 14.65 2.63 -6.09
C ARG A 24 15.01 3.36 -4.79
N GLY A 25 14.08 4.16 -4.27
CA GLY A 25 14.26 4.93 -3.03
C GLY A 25 13.91 4.13 -1.77
N ARG A 26 14.17 4.73 -0.61
CA ARG A 26 13.75 4.18 0.70
C ARG A 26 12.29 4.47 1.04
N LYS A 27 11.67 5.43 0.35
CA LYS A 27 10.28 5.86 0.54
C LYS A 27 9.64 6.00 -0.84
N PRO A 28 8.42 5.48 -1.06
CA PRO A 28 7.68 5.68 -2.31
C PRO A 28 7.22 7.14 -2.45
N THR A 29 7.17 7.65 -3.68
CA THR A 29 6.61 8.97 -3.98
C THR A 29 5.08 8.92 -4.08
N PRO A 30 4.37 10.05 -3.96
CA PRO A 30 2.92 10.10 -4.15
C PRO A 30 2.47 9.54 -5.50
N GLU A 31 3.16 9.86 -6.60
CA GLU A 31 2.85 9.31 -7.94
C GLU A 31 3.00 7.80 -8.00
N GLN A 32 4.06 7.26 -7.38
CA GLN A 32 4.28 5.82 -7.33
C GLN A 32 3.18 5.09 -6.54
N LEU A 33 2.72 5.70 -5.45
CA LEU A 33 1.57 5.19 -4.69
C LEU A 33 0.30 5.26 -5.54
N ARG A 34 0.03 6.37 -6.22
CA ARG A 34 -1.14 6.53 -7.09
C ARG A 34 -1.21 5.46 -8.16
N VAL A 35 -0.10 5.18 -8.83
CA VAL A 35 -0.01 4.11 -9.83
C VAL A 35 -0.24 2.73 -9.19
N ALA A 36 0.35 2.46 -8.02
CA ALA A 36 0.20 1.18 -7.34
C ALA A 36 -1.25 0.92 -6.89
N TYR A 37 -1.92 1.95 -6.37
CA TYR A 37 -3.32 1.86 -5.93
C TYR A 37 -4.33 1.84 -7.09
N ALA A 38 -3.96 2.27 -8.29
CA ALA A 38 -4.84 2.21 -9.46
C ALA A 38 -5.20 0.76 -9.88
N ALA A 39 -4.41 -0.23 -9.44
CA ALA A 39 -4.67 -1.65 -9.69
C ALA A 39 -5.50 -2.34 -8.59
N VAL A 40 -5.87 -1.61 -7.54
CA VAL A 40 -6.57 -2.15 -6.36
C VAL A 40 -8.09 -1.99 -6.55
N ALA A 41 -8.89 -2.86 -5.92
CA ALA A 41 -10.34 -2.76 -5.95
C ALA A 41 -10.85 -1.39 -5.49
N GLU A 42 -11.86 -0.85 -6.18
CA GLU A 42 -12.40 0.49 -5.95
C GLU A 42 -12.86 0.74 -4.51
N SER A 43 -13.36 -0.30 -3.83
CA SER A 43 -13.87 -0.19 -2.45
C SER A 43 -12.80 0.13 -1.41
N ILE A 44 -11.52 -0.08 -1.73
CA ILE A 44 -10.38 0.21 -0.86
C ILE A 44 -9.40 1.21 -1.50
N ALA A 45 -9.63 1.59 -2.76
CA ALA A 45 -8.79 2.54 -3.47
C ALA A 45 -8.90 3.95 -2.85
N PRO A 46 -7.78 4.64 -2.58
CA PRO A 46 -7.78 6.02 -2.15
C PRO A 46 -8.33 6.95 -3.25
N ALA A 47 -9.09 7.97 -2.85
CA ALA A 47 -9.45 9.08 -3.72
C ALA A 47 -8.25 10.04 -3.86
N TRP A 48 -7.93 10.51 -5.05
CA TRP A 48 -6.81 11.43 -5.27
C TRP A 48 -7.32 12.79 -5.71
N ASP A 49 -6.85 13.86 -5.06
CA ASP A 49 -7.14 15.22 -5.48
C ASP A 49 -6.20 15.70 -6.62
N GLU A 50 -6.41 16.94 -7.06
CA GLU A 50 -5.59 17.59 -8.10
C GLU A 50 -4.14 17.80 -7.67
N ALA A 51 -3.89 17.91 -6.36
CA ALA A 51 -2.55 18.04 -5.79
C ALA A 51 -1.84 16.68 -5.58
N GLY A 52 -2.51 15.56 -5.89
CA GLY A 52 -1.96 14.22 -5.68
C GLY A 52 -2.00 13.76 -4.23
N GLN A 53 -2.83 14.39 -3.38
CA GLN A 53 -3.04 13.98 -2.01
C GLN A 53 -4.08 12.84 -1.96
N PRO A 54 -3.74 11.70 -1.32
CA PRO A 54 -4.71 10.62 -1.13
C PRO A 54 -5.70 10.93 0.01
N GLY A 55 -6.97 10.60 -0.23
CA GLY A 55 -8.11 10.74 0.66
C GLY A 55 -8.83 9.41 0.87
N CYS A 56 -9.38 9.24 2.07
CA CYS A 56 -9.98 8.00 2.53
C CYS A 56 -11.31 7.74 1.81
N PRO A 57 -11.51 6.55 1.21
CA PRO A 57 -12.76 6.24 0.49
C PRO A 57 -13.97 6.14 1.41
N ARG A 58 -13.79 6.07 2.73
CA ARG A 58 -14.89 5.92 3.70
C ARG A 58 -15.39 7.23 4.28
N CYS A 59 -14.47 8.13 4.65
CA CYS A 59 -14.81 9.36 5.38
C CYS A 59 -14.33 10.64 4.69
N GLY A 60 -13.60 10.54 3.57
CA GLY A 60 -12.99 11.68 2.89
C GLY A 60 -11.78 12.29 3.63
N GLY A 61 -11.41 11.76 4.80
CA GLY A 61 -10.25 12.25 5.56
C GLY A 61 -8.92 11.99 4.85
N GLN A 62 -7.92 12.80 5.14
CA GLN A 62 -6.58 12.65 4.54
C GLN A 62 -5.95 11.30 4.90
N LEU A 63 -5.36 10.65 3.89
CA LEU A 63 -4.59 9.42 4.07
C LEU A 63 -3.11 9.73 4.22
N PHE A 64 -2.46 8.93 5.06
CA PHE A 64 -1.04 9.04 5.37
C PHE A 64 -0.35 7.72 5.11
N LEU A 65 0.91 7.78 4.72
CA LEU A 65 1.75 6.60 4.57
C LEU A 65 2.18 6.11 5.96
N GLU A 66 1.48 5.12 6.52
CA GLU A 66 1.72 4.63 7.88
C GLU A 66 2.87 3.61 7.94
N ARG A 67 2.86 2.64 7.01
CA ARG A 67 3.91 1.62 6.88
C ARG A 67 4.50 1.65 5.49
N TYR A 68 5.82 1.77 5.42
CA TYR A 68 6.58 1.37 4.25
C TYR A 68 7.82 0.60 4.71
N GLY A 69 7.93 -0.65 4.28
CA GLY A 69 9.00 -1.55 4.66
C GLY A 69 9.67 -2.16 3.44
N GLN A 70 10.94 -2.50 3.55
CA GLN A 70 11.55 -3.45 2.62
C GLN A 70 10.91 -4.81 2.89
N GLU A 71 10.25 -5.39 1.89
CA GLU A 71 9.83 -6.78 1.97
C GLU A 71 11.11 -7.64 1.95
N ALA A 72 11.43 -8.20 3.11
CA ALA A 72 12.57 -9.09 3.29
C ALA A 72 12.29 -10.42 2.60
N ALA A 73 12.85 -10.55 1.39
CA ALA A 73 12.93 -11.78 0.59
C ALA A 73 11.58 -12.44 0.20
N PRO A 74 11.53 -13.11 -0.96
CA PRO A 74 10.38 -13.95 -1.29
C PRO A 74 10.20 -15.00 -0.20
N ARG A 75 8.97 -15.14 0.34
CA ARG A 75 8.62 -16.30 1.16
C ARG A 75 8.89 -17.55 0.31
N ARG A 76 9.88 -18.35 0.72
CA ARG A 76 10.06 -19.69 0.14
C ARG A 76 8.73 -20.42 0.30
N PRO A 77 8.19 -21.07 -0.74
CA PRO A 77 7.04 -21.93 -0.57
C PRO A 77 7.40 -22.99 0.48
N GLU A 78 6.59 -23.07 1.51
CA GLU A 78 6.71 -24.05 2.57
C GLU A 78 6.63 -25.43 1.90
N ARG A 79 7.78 -26.12 1.76
CA ARG A 79 7.78 -27.52 1.37
C ARG A 79 7.14 -28.26 2.54
N LEU A 80 5.85 -28.52 2.41
CA LEU A 80 5.09 -29.43 3.25
C LEU A 80 5.87 -30.76 3.30
N ARG A 81 6.55 -31.02 4.42
CA ARG A 81 7.21 -32.31 4.63
C ARG A 81 6.08 -33.33 4.75
N ARG A 82 5.96 -34.21 3.75
CA ARG A 82 5.20 -35.47 3.90
C ARG A 82 5.80 -36.22 5.08
N ALA A 83 5.01 -36.43 6.13
CA ALA A 83 5.33 -37.38 7.17
C ALA A 83 5.00 -38.79 6.65
N SER A 84 5.97 -39.68 6.78
CA SER A 84 5.84 -41.13 6.61
C SER A 84 5.25 -41.76 7.87
#